data_AF-A0A0M3JID2-F1
#
_entry.id   AF-A0A0M3JID2-F1
#
_cell.length_a   1.000
_cell.length_b   1.000
_cell.length_c   1.000
_cell.angle_alpha   90.00
_cell.angle_beta   90.00
_cell.angle_gamma   90.00
#
_symmetry.space_group_name_H-M   'P 1'
#
loop_
_entity.id
_entity.type
_entity.pdbx_description
1 polymer ?
#
loop_
_entity_poly.entity_id
_entity_poly.type
_entity_poly.pdbx_seq_one_letter_code
_entity_poly.pdbx_strand_id
1 'polypeptide(L)'
;MMGTGAQLRVFTQATSNICREVDEKNMAAMLDKFRIEYADVRIVSDLTRTPNNSTIRKFEQIIEPLRATNDPGDRTELITESDLSSQKFRTNRYLRTKELLLQHSRQADLIVL
;
A
#
# COMPACT_ATOMS: atom_id res chain seq x y z
N MET A 1 -24.31 17.53 -21.28
CA MET A 1 -23.29 16.54 -21.68
C MET A 1 -22.22 16.57 -20.58
N MET A 2 -22.12 15.54 -19.75
CA MET A 2 -21.21 15.51 -18.60
C MET A 2 -19.75 15.42 -19.08
N GLY A 3 -18.87 16.19 -18.47
CA GLY A 3 -17.49 16.43 -18.94
C GLY A 3 -16.64 15.16 -19.03
N THR A 4 -15.92 15.04 -20.14
CA THR A 4 -14.96 13.98 -20.48
C THR A 4 -13.60 14.22 -19.82
N GLY A 5 -13.54 14.26 -18.49
CA GLY A 5 -12.32 14.45 -17.71
C GLY A 5 -12.06 13.32 -16.73
N ALA A 6 -10.80 12.92 -16.54
CA ALA A 6 -10.44 11.94 -15.52
C ALA A 6 -10.73 12.49 -14.12
N GLN A 7 -11.35 11.68 -13.25
CA GLN A 7 -11.68 12.07 -11.88
C GLN A 7 -10.51 11.74 -10.94
N LEU A 8 -9.78 12.77 -10.52
CA LEU A 8 -8.71 12.61 -9.54
C LEU A 8 -9.29 12.31 -8.15
N ARG A 9 -8.88 11.20 -7.54
CA ARG A 9 -9.18 10.84 -6.16
C ARG A 9 -7.88 10.78 -5.37
N VAL A 10 -7.81 11.51 -4.26
CA VAL A 10 -6.61 11.58 -3.42
C VAL A 10 -6.82 10.70 -2.19
N PHE A 11 -5.86 9.82 -1.92
CA PHE A 11 -5.86 8.97 -0.73
C PHE A 11 -4.68 9.37 0.14
N THR A 12 -4.91 9.61 1.43
CA THR A 12 -3.83 9.92 2.37
C THR A 12 -3.95 9.06 3.63
N GLN A 13 -2.82 8.81 4.28
CA GLN A 13 -2.78 8.05 5.51
C GLN A 13 -3.14 8.94 6.70
N ALA A 14 -3.99 8.44 7.61
CA ALA A 14 -4.26 9.14 8.86
C ALA A 14 -2.99 9.18 9.73
N THR A 15 -2.69 10.35 10.31
CA THR A 15 -1.63 10.48 11.31
C THR A 15 -2.03 9.77 12.61
N SER A 16 -3.32 9.78 12.93
CA SER A 16 -3.92 8.98 14.01
C SER A 16 -5.41 8.74 13.74
N ASN A 17 -6.02 7.76 14.43
CA ASN A 17 -7.45 7.48 14.30
C ASN A 17 -8.36 8.64 14.77
N ILE A 18 -7.84 9.55 15.58
CA ILE A 18 -8.59 10.68 16.17
C ILE A 18 -8.56 11.90 15.23
N CYS A 19 -7.50 12.05 14.43
CA CYS A 19 -7.26 13.25 13.62
C CYS A 19 -7.81 13.20 12.19
N ARG A 20 -8.69 12.23 11.85
CA ARG A 20 -9.14 12.00 10.46
C ARG A 20 -9.70 13.25 9.78
N GLU A 21 -10.62 13.96 10.42
CA GLU A 21 -11.21 15.18 9.86
C GLU A 21 -10.19 16.31 9.70
N VAL A 22 -9.22 16.39 10.60
CA VAL A 22 -8.15 17.39 10.54
C VAL A 22 -7.19 17.06 9.38
N ASP A 23 -6.80 15.80 9.23
CA ASP A 23 -5.95 15.33 8.13
C ASP A 23 -6.63 15.56 6.78
N GLU A 24 -7.95 15.36 6.70
CA GLU A 24 -8.74 15.61 5.48
C GLU A 24 -8.77 17.09 5.12
N LYS A 25 -9.07 17.98 6.08
CA LYS A 25 -9.05 19.44 5.88
C LYS A 25 -7.67 19.94 5.48
N ASN A 26 -6.62 19.43 6.11
CA ASN A 26 -5.24 19.80 5.79
C ASN A 26 -4.87 19.38 4.36
N MET A 27 -5.30 18.20 3.93
CA MET A 27 -5.07 17.72 2.56
C MET A 27 -5.85 18.56 1.54
N ALA A 28 -7.13 18.85 1.79
CA ALA A 28 -7.93 19.72 0.94
C ALA A 28 -7.29 21.10 0.77
N ALA A 29 -6.89 21.75 1.87
CA ALA A 29 -6.22 23.05 1.83
C ALA A 29 -4.88 23.02 1.06
N MET A 30 -4.15 21.90 1.13
CA MET A 30 -2.93 21.70 0.36
C MET A 30 -3.22 21.61 -1.15
N LEU A 31 -4.21 20.80 -1.55
CA LEU A 31 -4.61 20.64 -2.94
C LEU A 31 -5.08 21.96 -3.56
N ASP A 32 -5.87 22.74 -2.82
CA ASP A 32 -6.32 24.08 -3.23
C ASP A 32 -5.13 25.01 -3.47
N LYS A 33 -4.11 24.98 -2.59
CA LYS A 33 -2.89 25.78 -2.74
C LYS A 33 -2.11 25.42 -4.00
N PHE A 34 -2.12 24.16 -4.41
CA PHE A 34 -1.53 23.69 -5.66
C PHE A 34 -2.47 23.83 -6.88
N ARG A 35 -3.70 24.32 -6.68
CA ARG A 35 -4.74 24.45 -7.72
C ARG A 35 -5.03 23.13 -8.42
N ILE A 36 -5.03 22.04 -7.65
CA ILE A 36 -5.33 20.70 -8.13
C ILE A 36 -6.83 20.46 -7.91
N GLU A 37 -7.59 20.36 -9.00
CA GLU A 37 -8.99 19.93 -8.93
C GLU A 37 -9.07 18.43 -8.65
N TYR A 38 -9.94 18.05 -7.72
CA TYR A 38 -10.13 16.65 -7.32
C TYR A 38 -11.62 16.34 -7.08
N ALA A 39 -11.98 15.08 -7.28
CA ALA A 39 -13.34 14.59 -7.05
C ALA A 39 -13.57 14.15 -5.61
N ASP A 40 -12.53 13.65 -4.92
CA ASP A 40 -12.66 13.09 -3.57
C ASP A 40 -11.29 13.03 -2.84
N VAL A 41 -11.30 13.22 -1.51
CA VAL A 41 -10.15 13.01 -0.62
C VAL A 41 -10.54 11.96 0.42
N ARG A 42 -9.76 10.88 0.54
CA ARG A 42 -10.03 9.78 1.47
C ARG A 42 -8.89 9.53 2.44
N ILE A 43 -9.25 9.49 3.72
CA ILE A 43 -8.31 9.12 4.79
C ILE A 43 -8.32 7.60 5.01
N VAL A 44 -7.16 6.97 4.79
CA VAL A 44 -6.94 5.53 4.98
C VAL A 44 -6.22 5.30 6.32
N SER A 45 -6.89 4.64 7.25
CA SER A 45 -6.37 4.29 8.59
C SER A 45 -5.73 2.90 8.65
N ASP A 46 -5.84 2.14 7.57
CA ASP A 46 -5.72 0.68 7.59
C ASP A 46 -4.36 0.13 7.14
N LEU A 47 -3.38 1.00 6.87
CA LEU A 47 -2.08 0.63 6.29
C LEU A 47 -1.18 -0.16 7.25
N THR A 48 -1.36 -0.02 8.56
CA THR A 48 -0.58 -0.73 9.59
C THR A 48 -1.24 -2.04 10.03
N ARG A 49 -2.44 -2.35 9.53
CA ARG A 49 -3.13 -3.60 9.85
C ARG A 49 -2.40 -4.78 9.21
N THR A 50 -2.44 -5.92 9.91
CA THR A 50 -1.94 -7.18 9.37
C THR A 50 -2.64 -7.52 8.05
N PRO A 51 -1.89 -7.89 6.98
CA PRO A 51 -2.49 -8.32 5.73
C PRO A 51 -3.34 -9.58 5.91
N ASN A 52 -4.23 -9.85 4.96
CA ASN A 52 -5.00 -11.09 4.97
C ASN A 52 -4.09 -12.31 4.81
N ASN A 53 -4.46 -13.42 5.45
CA ASN A 53 -3.73 -14.68 5.36
C ASN A 53 -3.55 -15.17 3.92
N SER A 54 -4.53 -14.92 3.03
CA SER A 54 -4.43 -15.27 1.62
C SER A 54 -3.37 -14.45 0.88
N THR A 55 -3.21 -13.18 1.23
CA THR A 55 -2.17 -12.29 0.68
C THR A 55 -0.79 -12.72 1.16
N ILE A 56 -0.66 -13.04 2.45
CA ILE A 56 0.59 -13.57 3.02
C ILE A 56 0.98 -14.87 2.34
N ARG A 57 0.06 -15.85 2.24
CA ARG A 57 0.32 -17.14 1.55
C ARG A 57 0.77 -16.96 0.11
N LYS A 58 0.16 -16.03 -0.64
CA LYS A 58 0.58 -15.72 -2.01
C LYS A 58 1.99 -15.14 -2.06
N PHE A 59 2.36 -14.31 -1.10
CA PHE A 59 3.72 -13.79 -0.99
C PHE A 59 4.73 -14.92 -0.69
N GLU A 60 4.45 -15.76 0.30
CA GLU A 60 5.29 -16.91 0.65
C GLU A 60 5.51 -17.82 -0.56
N GLN A 61 4.46 -18.12 -1.33
CA GLN A 61 4.56 -18.91 -2.57
C GLN A 61 5.46 -18.27 -3.64
N ILE A 62 5.50 -16.93 -3.73
CA ILE A 62 6.36 -16.22 -4.70
C ILE A 62 7.83 -16.29 -4.28
N ILE A 63 8.11 -16.16 -2.98
CA ILE A 63 9.48 -16.13 -2.47
C ILE A 63 10.07 -17.50 -2.19
N GLU A 64 9.25 -18.55 -2.06
CA GLU A 64 9.69 -19.92 -1.78
C GLU A 64 10.89 -20.39 -2.61
N PRO A 65 10.93 -20.24 -3.96
CA PRO A 65 12.08 -20.67 -4.75
C PRO A 65 13.34 -19.80 -4.55
N LEU A 66 13.24 -18.71 -3.80
CA LEU A 66 14.31 -17.76 -3.51
C LEU A 66 14.83 -17.89 -2.07
N ARG A 67 14.28 -18.80 -1.26
CA ARG A 67 14.70 -19.01 0.13
C ARG A 67 15.93 -19.90 0.20
N ALA A 68 16.82 -19.59 1.13
CA ALA A 68 17.97 -20.44 1.42
C ALA A 68 17.47 -21.79 1.92
N THR A 69 17.92 -22.87 1.29
CA THR A 69 17.74 -24.23 1.80
C THR A 69 18.90 -24.59 2.71
N ASN A 70 18.73 -25.61 3.54
CA ASN A 70 19.81 -26.13 4.39
C ASN A 70 20.86 -26.95 3.58
N ASP A 71 20.86 -26.85 2.25
CA ASP A 71 21.79 -27.57 1.39
C ASP A 71 23.14 -26.86 1.37
N PRO A 72 24.26 -27.54 1.70
CA PRO A 72 25.59 -26.94 1.65
C PRO A 72 26.05 -26.48 0.26
N GLY A 73 25.35 -26.87 -0.81
CA GLY A 73 25.60 -26.38 -2.18
C GLY A 73 24.86 -25.09 -2.55
N ASP A 74 24.08 -24.51 -1.63
CA ASP A 74 23.14 -23.45 -1.97
C ASP A 74 23.80 -22.08 -2.15
N ARG A 75 23.22 -21.26 -3.02
CA ARG A 75 23.81 -19.97 -3.42
C ARG A 75 23.80 -18.98 -2.25
N THR A 76 24.90 -18.25 -2.07
CA THR A 76 25.08 -17.19 -1.05
C THR A 76 24.12 -16.00 -1.17
N GLU A 77 23.29 -15.95 -2.21
CA GLU A 77 22.39 -14.84 -2.54
C GLU A 77 20.91 -15.12 -2.20
N LEU A 78 20.63 -16.23 -1.53
CA LEU A 78 19.25 -16.62 -1.19
C LEU A 78 18.75 -15.95 0.09
N ILE A 79 17.42 -15.79 0.17
CA ILE A 79 16.74 -15.11 1.27
C ILE A 79 16.81 -15.99 2.52
N THR A 80 17.44 -15.49 3.58
CA THR A 80 17.51 -16.17 4.87
C THR A 80 16.32 -15.82 5.77
N GLU A 81 16.10 -16.61 6.83
CA GLU A 81 15.07 -16.29 7.83
C GLU A 81 15.37 -14.98 8.56
N SER A 82 16.66 -14.64 8.74
CA SER A 82 17.08 -13.35 9.28
C SER A 82 16.62 -12.20 8.38
N ASP A 83 16.81 -12.32 7.06
CA ASP A 83 16.36 -11.32 6.08
C ASP A 83 14.84 -11.11 6.15
N LEU A 84 14.07 -12.21 6.16
CA LEU A 84 12.61 -12.17 6.28
C LEU A 84 12.17 -11.50 7.58
N SER A 85 12.81 -11.84 8.70
CA SER A 85 12.49 -11.25 10.00
C SER A 85 12.77 -9.75 10.03
N SER A 86 13.89 -9.30 9.45
CA SER A 86 14.29 -7.89 9.40
C SER A 86 13.36 -7.05 8.52
N GLN A 87 12.83 -7.64 7.44
CA GLN A 87 11.95 -6.94 6.49
C GLN A 87 10.46 -7.14 6.77
N LYS A 88 10.08 -7.95 7.76
CA LYS A 88 8.68 -8.35 8.04
C LYS A 88 7.71 -7.17 8.10
N PHE A 89 8.04 -6.11 8.83
CA PHE A 89 7.16 -4.94 8.94
C PHE A 89 6.96 -4.24 7.60
N ARG A 90 8.05 -4.03 6.85
CA ARG A 90 8.04 -3.38 5.54
C ARG A 90 7.26 -4.21 4.52
N THR A 91 7.53 -5.52 4.47
CA THR A 91 6.81 -6.48 3.62
C THR A 91 5.32 -6.46 3.94
N ASN A 92 4.93 -6.57 5.21
CA ASN A 92 3.52 -6.53 5.61
C ASN A 92 2.85 -5.23 5.19
N ARG A 93 3.52 -4.08 5.32
CA ARG A 93 2.99 -2.80 4.85
C ARG A 93 2.73 -2.82 3.34
N TYR A 94 3.64 -3.33 2.52
CA TYR A 94 3.42 -3.46 1.07
C TYR A 94 2.27 -4.41 0.73
N LEU A 95 2.18 -5.55 1.42
CA LEU A 95 1.07 -6.49 1.24
C LEU A 95 -0.27 -5.85 1.58
N ARG A 96 -0.33 -5.06 2.67
CA ARG A 96 -1.54 -4.31 3.05
C ARG A 96 -1.87 -3.21 2.04
N THR A 97 -0.87 -2.48 1.55
CA THR A 97 -1.05 -1.49 0.47
C THR A 97 -1.66 -2.12 -0.77
N LYS A 98 -1.17 -3.30 -1.19
CA LYS A 98 -1.74 -4.05 -2.33
C LYS A 98 -3.23 -4.34 -2.15
N GLU A 99 -3.65 -4.76 -0.95
CA GLU A 99 -5.07 -5.01 -0.66
C GLU A 99 -5.91 -3.74 -0.79
N LEU A 100 -5.42 -2.63 -0.25
CA LEU A 100 -6.11 -1.33 -0.32
C LEU A 100 -6.22 -0.82 -1.76
N LEU A 101 -5.17 -0.99 -2.57
CA LEU A 101 -5.20 -0.66 -4.00
C LEU A 101 -6.24 -1.50 -4.75
N LEU A 102 -6.30 -2.80 -4.49
CA LEU A 102 -7.32 -3.67 -5.08
C LEU A 102 -8.74 -3.31 -4.59
N GLN A 103 -8.88 -2.86 -3.34
CA GLN A 103 -10.17 -2.47 -2.78
C GLN A 103 -10.69 -1.15 -3.36
N HIS A 104 -9.83 -0.14 -3.53
CA HIS A 104 -10.26 1.22 -3.85
C HIS A 104 -9.95 1.68 -5.29
N SER A 105 -9.01 1.01 -5.95
CA SER A 105 -8.39 1.48 -7.20
C SER A 105 -8.25 0.39 -8.27
N ARG A 106 -8.93 -0.77 -8.13
CA ARG A 106 -8.89 -1.85 -9.12
C ARG A 106 -9.29 -1.44 -10.54
N GLN A 107 -10.17 -0.45 -10.67
CA GLN A 107 -10.66 0.07 -11.96
C GLN A 107 -10.10 1.45 -12.30
N ALA A 108 -9.06 1.91 -11.59
CA ALA A 108 -8.43 3.18 -11.92
C ALA A 108 -7.58 3.05 -13.19
N ASP A 109 -7.58 4.08 -14.03
CA ASP A 109 -6.75 4.13 -15.24
C ASP A 109 -5.26 4.32 -14.90
N LEU A 110 -4.96 5.04 -13.81
CA LEU A 110 -3.62 5.31 -13.32
C LEU A 110 -3.60 5.40 -11.80
N ILE A 111 -2.55 4.88 -11.18
CA ILE A 111 -2.27 5.01 -9.75
C ILE A 111 -0.89 5.65 -9.60
N VAL A 112 -0.81 6.74 -8.85
CA VAL A 112 0.44 7.40 -8.43
C VAL A 112 0.60 7.15 -6.92
N LEU A 113 1.71 6.55 -6.52
CA LEU A 113 2.05 6.17 -5.14
C LEU A 113 3.21 6.97 -4.58
#